data_AF-A0A4Y9J4M6-F1
#
_entry.id   AF-A0A4Y9J4M6-F1
#
_cell.length_a   1.000
_cell.length_b   1.000
_cell.length_c   1.000
_cell.angle_alpha   90.00
_cell.angle_beta   90.00
_cell.angle_gamma   90.00
#
_symmetry.space_group_name_H-M   'P 1'
#
loop_
_entity.id
_entity.type
_entity.pdbx_description
1 polymer ?
#
loop_
_entity_poly.entity_id
_entity_poly.type
_entity_poly.pdbx_seq_one_letter_code
_entity_poly.pdbx_strand_id
1 'polypeptide(L)'
;HTKALVIEAFNGDIFLNIADNIYATRCLLTHEEHSAVFDLGENIKKERRQYVPPQSHPWKLASFKRYLKSIGKTLEEYQDNKLA
;
A
#
# COMPACT_ATOMS: atom_id res chain seq x y z
N HIS A 1 27.11 42.74 -4.84
CA HIS A 1 27.67 41.51 -5.46
C HIS A 1 28.51 40.79 -4.42
N THR A 2 28.23 39.51 -4.16
CA THR A 2 29.05 38.68 -3.26
C THR A 2 30.17 38.04 -4.08
N LYS A 3 31.42 38.16 -3.63
CA LYS A 3 32.55 37.46 -4.24
C LYS A 3 32.60 36.03 -3.71
N ALA A 4 32.81 35.08 -4.61
CA ALA A 4 32.98 33.67 -4.26
C ALA A 4 34.13 33.08 -5.08
N LEU A 5 34.87 32.15 -4.48
CA LEU A 5 35.88 31.33 -5.15
C LEU A 5 35.29 29.92 -5.35
N VAL A 6 35.43 29.39 -6.55
CA VAL A 6 35.03 28.01 -6.89
C VAL A 6 36.26 27.12 -6.87
N ILE A 7 36.16 25.96 -6.24
CA ILE A 7 37.23 24.96 -6.10
C ILE A 7 36.71 23.64 -6.64
N GLU A 8 37.43 23.05 -7.59
CA GLU A 8 37.16 21.70 -8.12
C GLU A 8 38.19 20.73 -7.55
N ALA A 9 37.74 19.66 -6.90
CA ALA A 9 38.59 18.61 -6.36
C ALA A 9 38.91 17.53 -7.40
N PHE A 10 39.93 16.71 -7.15
CA PHE A 10 40.35 15.65 -8.08
C PHE A 10 39.28 14.57 -8.34
N ASN A 11 38.31 14.42 -7.42
CA ASN A 11 37.18 13.51 -7.57
C ASN A 11 36.00 14.13 -8.35
N GLY A 12 36.12 15.39 -8.78
CA GLY A 12 35.07 16.13 -9.49
C GLY A 12 34.09 16.87 -8.58
N ASP A 13 34.25 16.81 -7.26
CA ASP A 13 33.41 17.57 -6.34
C ASP A 13 33.71 19.06 -6.43
N ILE A 14 32.65 19.88 -6.42
CA ILE A 14 32.76 21.34 -6.45
C ILE A 14 32.49 21.90 -5.05
N PHE A 15 33.37 22.80 -4.61
CA PHE A 15 33.26 23.54 -3.37
C PHE A 15 33.24 25.04 -3.64
N LEU A 16 32.53 25.78 -2.78
CA LEU A 16 32.51 27.24 -2.80
C LEU A 16 33.18 27.79 -1.55
N ASN A 17 34.07 28.77 -1.71
CA ASN A 17 34.54 29.61 -0.61
C ASN A 17 33.84 30.98 -0.68
N ILE A 18 33.06 31.28 0.36
CA ILE A 18 32.44 32.59 0.58
C ILE A 18 32.86 33.07 1.98
N ALA A 19 33.52 34.23 2.05
CA ALA A 19 33.95 34.84 3.31
C ALA A 19 34.71 33.84 4.22
N ASP A 20 35.67 33.11 3.65
CA ASP A 20 36.51 32.09 4.31
C ASP A 20 35.75 30.89 4.87
N ASN A 21 34.51 30.68 4.43
CA ASN A 21 33.71 29.49 4.74
C ASN A 21 33.61 28.60 3.50
N ILE A 22 33.92 27.32 3.70
CA ILE A 22 33.85 26.30 2.65
C ILE A 22 32.48 25.62 2.67
N TYR A 23 31.81 25.62 1.53
CA TYR A 23 30.52 24.96 1.32
C TYR A 23 30.68 23.85 0.28
N ALA A 24 30.15 22.67 0.58
CA ALA A 24 29.99 21.60 -0.41
C ALA A 24 28.80 21.93 -1.31
N THR A 25 28.96 21.77 -2.62
CA THR A 25 27.85 21.92 -3.56
C THR A 25 27.13 20.59 -3.74
N ARG A 26 25.85 20.66 -4.09
CA ARG A 26 25.06 19.50 -4.53
C ARG A 26 24.40 19.84 -5.85
N CYS A 27 24.22 18.84 -6.69
CA CYS A 27 23.39 18.98 -7.87
C CYS A 27 21.94 19.19 -7.42
N LEU A 28 21.31 20.27 -7.90
CA LEU A 28 19.89 20.47 -7.75
C LEU A 28 19.21 19.84 -8.98
N LEU A 29 18.30 18.89 -8.76
CA LEU A 29 17.48 18.35 -9.83
C LEU A 29 16.55 19.46 -10.37
N THR A 30 16.25 19.41 -11.66
CA THR A 30 15.33 20.37 -12.31
C THR A 30 13.89 20.23 -11.82
N HIS A 31 13.52 19.04 -11.35
CA HIS A 31 12.21 18.71 -10.82
C HIS A 31 12.34 17.62 -9.76
N GLU A 32 11.36 17.54 -8.87
CA GLU A 32 11.17 16.40 -7.98
C GLU A 32 10.58 15.22 -8.77
N GLU A 33 11.00 13.99 -8.47
CA GLU A 33 10.49 12.79 -9.16
C GLU A 33 9.00 12.54 -8.86
N HIS A 34 8.56 12.93 -7.67
CA HIS A 34 7.20 12.79 -7.19
C HIS A 34 6.68 14.13 -6.69
N SER A 35 5.44 14.45 -7.04
CA SER A 35 4.77 15.65 -6.56
C SER A 35 4.27 15.44 -5.14
N ALA A 36 4.71 16.27 -4.20
CA ALA A 36 4.18 16.28 -2.84
C ALA A 36 2.65 16.50 -2.77
N VAL A 37 2.05 17.08 -3.81
CA VAL A 37 0.61 17.39 -3.86
C VAL A 37 -0.19 16.26 -4.50
N PHE A 38 0.33 15.63 -5.55
CA PHE A 38 -0.41 14.63 -6.34
C PHE A 38 -0.04 13.19 -5.97
N ASP A 39 1.22 12.93 -5.64
CA ASP A 39 1.72 11.60 -5.30
C ASP A 39 1.61 11.37 -3.78
N LEU A 40 0.38 11.49 -3.27
CA LEU A 40 0.04 11.24 -1.86
C LEU A 40 0.12 9.75 -1.51
N GLY A 41 1.33 9.18 -1.55
CA GLY A 41 1.63 7.79 -1.19
C GLY A 41 0.91 6.73 -2.02
N GLU A 42 1.46 5.53 -2.03
CA GLU A 42 0.71 4.39 -2.56
C GLU A 42 -0.54 4.18 -1.70
N ASN A 43 -1.72 4.44 -2.28
CA ASN A 43 -2.98 3.98 -1.71
C ASN A 43 -2.89 2.46 -1.66
N ILE A 44 -2.52 1.91 -0.50
CA ILE A 44 -2.54 0.46 -0.25
C ILE A 44 -3.98 0.02 -0.48
N LYS A 45 -4.25 -0.49 -1.69
CA LYS A 45 -5.58 -0.96 -2.08
C LYS A 45 -5.91 -2.09 -1.11
N LYS A 46 -6.79 -1.81 -0.14
CA LYS A 46 -7.28 -2.84 0.79
C LYS A 46 -7.78 -4.01 -0.04
N GLU A 47 -7.23 -5.18 0.22
CA GLU A 47 -7.66 -6.41 -0.46
C GLU A 47 -9.17 -6.57 -0.25
N ARG A 48 -9.91 -6.71 -1.35
CA ARG A 48 -11.37 -6.85 -1.29
C ARG A 48 -11.68 -8.21 -0.67
N ARG A 49 -12.44 -8.23 0.42
CA ARG A 49 -12.94 -9.48 0.99
C ARG A 49 -13.78 -10.22 -0.06
N GLN A 50 -13.47 -11.49 -0.31
CA GLN A 50 -14.28 -12.33 -1.18
C GLN A 50 -15.66 -12.56 -0.54
N TYR A 51 -16.73 -12.28 -1.29
CA TYR A 51 -18.10 -12.46 -0.78
C TYR A 51 -18.44 -13.96 -0.66
N VAL A 52 -18.81 -14.40 0.53
CA VAL A 52 -19.34 -15.75 0.77
C VAL A 52 -20.86 -15.66 0.91
N PRO A 53 -21.64 -16.32 0.03
CA PRO A 53 -23.09 -16.25 0.08
C PRO A 53 -23.66 -16.97 1.32
N PRO A 54 -24.79 -16.48 1.87
CA PRO A 54 -25.45 -17.09 3.01
C PRO A 54 -25.93 -18.50 2.66
N GLN A 55 -25.99 -19.36 3.67
CA GLN A 55 -26.33 -20.77 3.47
C GLN A 55 -27.79 -21.00 3.03
N SER A 56 -28.63 -19.97 3.16
CA SER A 56 -30.02 -19.92 2.69
C SER A 56 -30.18 -19.64 1.19
N HIS A 57 -29.09 -19.41 0.44
CA HIS A 57 -29.20 -19.07 -0.98
C HIS A 57 -29.66 -20.28 -1.82
N PRO A 58 -30.61 -20.12 -2.78
CA PRO A 58 -31.23 -21.24 -3.51
C PRO A 58 -30.25 -22.21 -4.18
N TRP A 59 -29.18 -21.69 -4.80
CA TRP A 59 -28.16 -22.51 -5.49
C TRP A 59 -27.21 -23.26 -4.55
N LYS A 60 -27.08 -22.81 -3.29
CA LYS A 60 -26.22 -23.46 -2.27
C LYS A 60 -27.01 -24.38 -1.33
N LEU A 61 -28.33 -24.25 -1.30
CA LEU A 61 -29.20 -25.05 -0.44
C LEU A 61 -29.13 -26.54 -0.78
N ALA A 62 -29.11 -26.89 -2.08
CA ALA A 62 -29.05 -28.28 -2.53
C ALA A 62 -27.73 -28.96 -2.15
N SER A 63 -26.59 -28.28 -2.34
CA SER A 63 -25.27 -28.80 -1.95
C SER A 63 -25.15 -28.92 -0.43
N PHE A 64 -25.72 -27.98 0.32
CA PHE A 64 -25.71 -28.01 1.77
C PHE A 64 -26.55 -29.14 2.36
N LYS A 65 -27.75 -29.40 1.81
CA LYS A 65 -28.56 -30.57 2.20
C LYS A 65 -27.81 -31.88 2.01
N ARG A 66 -27.02 -32.02 0.93
CA ARG A 66 -26.16 -33.19 0.70
C ARG A 66 -25.06 -33.30 1.73
N TYR A 67 -24.42 -32.19 2.09
CA TYR A 67 -23.41 -32.14 3.15
C TYR A 67 -24.01 -32.57 4.51
N LEU A 68 -25.15 -32.00 4.91
CA LEU A 68 -25.84 -32.37 6.16
C LEU A 68 -26.13 -33.87 6.24
N LYS A 69 -26.59 -34.46 5.13
CA LYS A 69 -26.82 -35.92 5.05
C LYS A 69 -25.53 -36.73 5.24
N SER A 70 -24.39 -36.26 4.74
CA SER A 70 -23.10 -36.93 4.91
C SER A 70 -22.59 -36.91 6.37
N ILE A 71 -22.92 -35.87 7.13
CA ILE A 71 -22.56 -35.73 8.55
C ILE A 71 -23.65 -36.25 9.49
N GLY A 72 -24.72 -36.85 8.97
CA GLY A 72 -25.83 -37.41 9.74
C GLY A 72 -26.72 -36.40 10.44
N LYS A 73 -26.74 -35.14 10.00
CA LYS A 73 -27.55 -34.06 10.59
C LYS A 73 -28.69 -33.64 9.68
N THR A 74 -29.75 -33.07 10.27
CA THR A 74 -30.89 -32.53 9.52
C THR A 74 -30.81 -31.00 9.36
N LEU A 75 -31.59 -30.45 8.41
CA LEU A 75 -31.63 -29.00 8.18
C LEU A 75 -32.30 -28.26 9.33
N GLU A 76 -33.28 -28.90 9.97
CA GLU A 76 -34.02 -28.39 11.14
C GLU A 76 -33.07 -28.23 12.34
N GLU A 77 -32.30 -29.27 12.67
CA GLU A 77 -31.27 -29.22 13.72
C GLU A 77 -30.25 -28.08 13.49
N TYR A 78 -29.88 -27.82 12.24
CA TYR A 78 -28.98 -26.73 11.89
C TYR A 78 -29.62 -25.34 12.08
N GLN A 79 -30.91 -25.22 11.78
CA GLN A 79 -31.66 -23.98 11.98
C GLN A 79 -31.87 -23.68 13.46
N ASP A 80 -32.20 -24.70 14.25
CA ASP A 80 -32.39 -24.60 15.70
C ASP A 80 -31.08 -24.21 16.40
N ASN A 81 -29.95 -24.82 16.02
CA ASN A 81 -28.63 -24.50 16.57
C ASN A 81 -28.14 -23.09 16.20
N LYS A 82 -28.59 -22.53 15.07
CA LYS A 82 -28.25 -21.18 14.64
C LYS A 82 -29.06 -20.09 15.35
N LEU A 83 -30.24 -20.44 15.86
CA LEU A 83 -31.16 -19.53 16.55
C LEU A 83 -30.97 -19.52 18.07
N ALA A 84 -30.31 -20.54 18.62
CA ALA A 84 -29.82 -20.60 20.01
C ALA A 84 -28.56 -19.75 20.19
#